data_AF-A0A3N6PHA7-F1
#
_entry.id   AF-A0A3N6PHA7-F1
#
_cell.length_a   1.000
_cell.length_b   1.000
_cell.length_c   1.000
_cell.angle_alpha   90.00
_cell.angle_beta   90.00
_cell.angle_gamma   90.00
#
_symmetry.space_group_name_H-M   'P 1'
#
loop_
_entity.id
_entity.type
_entity.pdbx_description
1 polymer ?
#
loop_
_entity_poly.entity_id
_entity_poly.type
_entity_poly.pdbx_seq_one_letter_code
_entity_poly.pdbx_strand_id
1 'polypeptide(L)'
;MNSKSWAIAMPRLLKLEPHKSIEELEKLYRQTQDPIERTRWQILWLIAKGHKVEEVAEVTGYRRGSIYRIVGRYNRLGIDGLKDRRHQHQGPETLLSEIDQAFLWQALQEPPVDGGLSFSLWV
;
A
#
# COMPACT_ATOMS: atom_id res chain seq x y z
N MET A 1 4.51 28.21 -23.41
CA MET A 1 5.33 27.89 -22.22
C MET A 1 4.37 27.54 -21.10
N ASN A 2 4.23 26.33 -20.57
CA ASN A 2 5.17 25.21 -20.47
C ASN A 2 4.54 23.89 -20.91
N SER A 3 5.19 23.29 -21.89
CA SER A 3 4.98 21.95 -22.38
C SER A 3 5.38 20.94 -21.31
N LYS A 4 4.46 20.09 -20.86
CA LYS A 4 4.78 18.71 -20.48
C LYS A 4 3.71 17.79 -21.05
N SER A 5 3.82 17.65 -22.37
CA SER A 5 3.32 16.52 -23.13
C SER A 5 3.60 15.25 -22.33
N TRP A 6 2.54 14.62 -21.80
CA TRP A 6 2.60 13.25 -21.32
C TRP A 6 2.77 12.39 -22.58
N ALA A 7 3.99 12.33 -23.09
CA ALA A 7 4.29 11.42 -24.18
C ALA A 7 3.80 10.05 -23.75
N ILE A 8 2.86 9.52 -24.55
CA ILE A 8 2.49 8.11 -24.61
C ILE A 8 3.78 7.38 -24.99
N ALA A 9 4.67 7.23 -24.02
CA ALA A 9 6.01 6.71 -24.20
C ALA A 9 5.93 5.21 -24.01
N MET A 10 6.43 4.47 -25.00
CA MET A 10 6.46 3.02 -25.03
C MET A 10 6.81 2.42 -23.65
N PRO A 11 6.17 1.31 -23.26
CA PRO A 11 6.31 0.76 -21.92
C PRO A 11 7.76 0.34 -21.69
N ARG A 12 8.49 1.15 -20.91
CA ARG A 12 9.83 0.79 -20.45
C ARG A 12 9.67 -0.35 -19.47
N LEU A 13 10.30 -1.49 -19.76
CA LEU A 13 10.44 -2.58 -18.80
C LEU A 13 11.13 -2.04 -17.56
N LEU A 14 10.42 -2.11 -16.45
CA LEU A 14 10.93 -1.70 -15.16
C LEU A 14 11.91 -2.76 -14.69
N LYS A 15 13.20 -2.43 -14.60
CA LYS A 15 14.23 -3.38 -14.16
C LYS A 15 14.15 -3.58 -12.64
N LEU A 16 14.22 -4.84 -12.23
CA LEU A 16 14.30 -5.25 -10.84
C LEU A 16 15.74 -5.61 -10.50
N GLU A 17 16.28 -5.07 -9.41
CA GLU A 17 17.60 -5.47 -8.90
C GLU A 17 17.53 -6.89 -8.32
N PRO A 18 18.54 -7.75 -8.55
CA PRO A 18 18.51 -9.17 -8.22
C PRO A 18 18.76 -9.43 -6.72
N HIS A 19 18.00 -8.79 -5.84
CA HIS A 19 18.03 -9.04 -4.39
C HIS A 19 17.45 -10.41 -4.01
N LYS A 20 16.58 -10.97 -4.88
CA LYS A 20 15.97 -12.30 -4.81
C LYS A 20 15.87 -12.89 -6.22
N SER A 21 15.99 -14.21 -6.34
CA SER A 21 15.68 -14.90 -7.60
C SER A 21 14.18 -14.84 -7.91
N ILE A 22 13.80 -15.12 -9.16
CA ILE A 22 12.39 -15.17 -9.58
C ILE A 22 11.64 -16.24 -8.77
N GLU A 23 12.28 -17.39 -8.53
CA GLU A 23 11.74 -18.53 -7.79
C GLU A 23 11.56 -18.18 -6.31
N GLU A 24 12.51 -17.46 -5.71
CA GLU A 24 12.37 -16.99 -4.34
C GLU A 24 11.21 -15.98 -4.19
N LEU A 25 11.03 -15.08 -5.16
CA LEU A 25 9.90 -14.15 -5.17
C LEU A 25 8.56 -14.87 -5.30
N GLU A 26 8.48 -15.91 -6.14
CA GLU A 26 7.29 -16.74 -6.25
C GLU A 26 6.98 -17.45 -4.92
N LYS A 27 8.00 -18.03 -4.30
CA LYS A 27 7.86 -18.71 -3.02
C LYS A 27 7.34 -17.76 -1.94
N LEU A 28 7.91 -16.56 -1.84
CA LEU A 28 7.46 -15.53 -0.89
C LEU A 28 6.01 -15.13 -1.16
N TYR A 29 5.65 -14.85 -2.41
CA TYR A 29 4.27 -14.57 -2.79
C TYR A 29 3.29 -15.67 -2.33
N ARG A 30 3.63 -16.95 -2.52
CA ARG A 30 2.76 -18.07 -2.13
C ARG A 30 2.70 -18.29 -0.61
N GLN A 31 3.76 -17.95 0.14
CA GLN A 31 3.88 -18.23 1.57
C GLN A 31 3.40 -17.08 2.47
N THR A 32 3.45 -15.84 1.99
CA THR A 32 3.02 -14.66 2.78
C THR A 32 1.53 -14.70 3.07
N GLN A 33 1.15 -14.53 4.35
CA GLN A 33 -0.24 -14.52 4.80
C GLN A 33 -0.87 -13.13 4.77
N ASP A 34 -0.09 -12.10 5.11
CA ASP A 34 -0.57 -10.72 5.05
C ASP A 34 -0.96 -10.34 3.60
N PRO A 35 -2.21 -9.95 3.34
CA PRO A 35 -2.68 -9.69 1.98
C PRO A 35 -1.91 -8.55 1.29
N ILE A 36 -1.48 -7.53 2.04
CA ILE A 36 -0.81 -6.37 1.49
C ILE A 36 0.62 -6.75 1.08
N GLU A 37 1.36 -7.41 1.95
CA GLU A 37 2.70 -7.91 1.67
C GLU A 37 2.67 -8.95 0.54
N ARG A 38 1.69 -9.85 0.55
CA ARG A 38 1.49 -10.84 -0.52
C ARG A 38 1.37 -10.17 -1.89
N THR A 39 0.54 -9.14 -2.02
CA THR A 39 0.41 -8.42 -3.31
C THR A 39 1.70 -7.71 -3.69
N ARG A 40 2.46 -7.16 -2.73
CA ARG A 40 3.78 -6.56 -3.06
C ARG A 40 4.75 -7.61 -3.58
N TRP A 41 4.80 -8.81 -2.99
CA TRP A 41 5.60 -9.92 -3.51
C TRP A 41 5.14 -10.35 -4.90
N GLN A 42 3.83 -10.42 -5.13
CA GLN A 42 3.25 -10.71 -6.45
C GLN A 42 3.70 -9.68 -7.51
N ILE A 43 3.66 -8.38 -7.17
CA ILE A 43 4.11 -7.30 -8.06
C ILE A 43 5.58 -7.49 -8.44
N LEU A 44 6.46 -7.74 -7.45
CA LEU A 44 7.89 -7.93 -7.72
C LEU A 44 8.15 -9.17 -8.56
N TRP A 45 7.47 -10.28 -8.26
CA TRP A 45 7.57 -11.51 -9.03
C TRP A 45 7.16 -11.32 -10.50
N LEU A 46 6.04 -10.63 -10.75
CA LEU A 46 5.59 -10.36 -12.12
C LEU A 46 6.57 -9.45 -12.88
N ILE A 47 7.09 -8.42 -12.23
CA ILE A 47 8.11 -7.55 -12.84
C ILE A 47 9.41 -8.32 -13.11
N ALA A 48 9.84 -9.21 -12.20
CA ALA A 48 11.01 -10.06 -12.39
C ALA A 48 10.86 -11.03 -13.56
N LYS A 49 9.63 -11.53 -13.80
CA LYS A 49 9.27 -12.33 -14.98
C LYS A 49 9.23 -11.53 -16.30
N GLY A 50 9.41 -10.21 -16.25
CA GLY A 50 9.41 -9.34 -17.42
C GLY A 50 8.04 -8.79 -17.82
N HIS A 51 7.02 -8.92 -16.98
CA HIS A 51 5.73 -8.29 -17.24
C HIS A 51 5.83 -6.76 -17.24
N LYS A 52 5.00 -6.12 -18.05
CA LYS A 52 4.92 -4.66 -18.11
C LYS A 52 4.15 -4.11 -16.92
N VAL A 53 4.45 -2.87 -16.53
CA VAL A 53 3.78 -2.21 -15.39
C VAL A 53 2.27 -2.08 -15.64
N GLU A 54 1.85 -1.92 -16.89
CA GLU A 54 0.44 -1.93 -17.31
C GLU A 54 -0.24 -3.27 -17.01
N GLU A 55 0.35 -4.37 -17.45
CA GLU A 55 -0.16 -5.74 -17.21
C GLU A 55 -0.21 -6.04 -15.71
N VAL A 56 0.84 -5.65 -14.98
CA VAL A 56 0.87 -5.84 -13.52
C VAL A 56 -0.22 -5.01 -12.83
N ALA A 57 -0.51 -3.80 -13.30
CA ALA A 57 -1.60 -2.98 -12.78
C ALA A 57 -2.97 -3.63 -13.00
N GLU A 58 -3.19 -4.21 -14.18
CA GLU A 58 -4.43 -4.94 -14.50
C GLU A 58 -4.60 -6.18 -13.63
N VAL A 59 -3.53 -6.97 -13.45
CA VAL A 59 -3.58 -8.22 -12.65
C VAL A 59 -3.75 -7.94 -11.16
N THR A 60 -3.11 -6.90 -10.63
CA THR A 60 -3.06 -6.65 -9.18
C THR A 60 -4.04 -5.61 -8.69
N GLY A 61 -4.66 -4.84 -9.59
CA GLY A 61 -5.50 -3.68 -9.26
C GLY A 61 -4.72 -2.46 -8.74
N TYR A 62 -3.39 -2.53 -8.67
CA TYR A 62 -2.57 -1.41 -8.19
C TYR A 62 -2.38 -0.35 -9.27
N ARG A 63 -2.44 0.92 -8.88
CA ARG A 63 -2.08 2.03 -9.77
C ARG A 63 -0.60 1.94 -10.18
N ARG A 64 -0.28 2.23 -11.44
CA ARG A 64 1.09 2.22 -11.99
C ARG A 64 2.10 2.97 -11.12
N GLY A 65 1.75 4.15 -10.61
CA GLY A 65 2.61 4.94 -9.72
C GLY A 65 2.97 4.24 -8.40
N SER A 66 2.07 3.41 -7.87
CA SER A 66 2.34 2.60 -6.68
C SER A 66 3.30 1.45 -7.00
N ILE A 67 3.15 0.82 -8.17
CA ILE A 67 4.06 -0.24 -8.65
C ILE A 67 5.48 0.30 -8.79
N TYR A 68 5.65 1.47 -9.45
CA TYR A 68 6.96 2.12 -9.56
C TYR A 68 7.58 2.42 -8.19
N ARG A 69 6.78 2.87 -7.21
CA ARG A 69 7.26 3.12 -5.85
C ARG A 69 7.70 1.85 -5.13
N ILE A 70 6.92 0.77 -5.23
CA ILE A 70 7.24 -0.53 -4.62
C ILE A 70 8.56 -1.06 -5.18
N VAL A 71 8.67 -1.15 -6.51
CA VAL A 71 9.85 -1.66 -7.19
C VAL A 71 11.06 -0.77 -6.93
N GLY A 72 10.92 0.56 -7.04
CA GLY A 72 12.01 1.48 -6.76
C GLY A 72 12.50 1.41 -5.31
N ARG A 73 11.60 1.14 -4.36
CA ARG A 73 11.98 0.96 -2.95
C ARG A 73 12.69 -0.36 -2.72
N TYR A 74 12.21 -1.43 -3.35
CA TYR A 74 12.87 -2.74 -3.33
C TYR A 74 14.27 -2.68 -3.96
N ASN A 75 14.42 -2.04 -5.13
CA ASN A 75 15.72 -1.91 -5.77
C ASN A 75 16.74 -1.19 -4.88
N ARG A 76 16.32 -0.16 -4.14
CA ARG A 76 17.21 0.59 -3.23
C ARG A 76 17.52 -0.10 -1.91
N LEU A 77 16.55 -0.82 -1.35
CA LEU A 77 16.59 -1.26 0.06
C LEU A 77 16.42 -2.78 0.23
N GLY A 78 16.32 -3.52 -0.87
CA GLY A 78 16.00 -4.95 -0.86
C GLY A 78 14.70 -5.25 -0.11
N ILE A 79 14.71 -6.34 0.65
CA ILE A 79 13.58 -6.85 1.43
C ILE A 79 13.10 -5.83 2.48
N ASP A 80 14.01 -5.07 3.08
CA ASP A 80 13.68 -4.03 4.07
C ASP A 80 12.91 -2.84 3.47
N GLY A 81 12.91 -2.74 2.13
CA GLY A 81 12.05 -1.82 1.40
C GLY A 81 10.57 -2.20 1.42
N LEU A 82 10.24 -3.47 1.67
CA LEU A 82 8.87 -4.00 1.60
C LEU A 82 8.18 -4.13 2.95
N LYS A 83 8.95 -4.26 4.04
CA LYS A 83 8.43 -4.36 5.41
C LYS A 83 7.48 -3.21 5.72
N ASP A 84 6.34 -3.51 6.32
CA ASP A 84 5.43 -2.46 6.79
C ASP A 84 6.06 -1.68 7.95
N ARG A 85 6.38 -0.41 7.71
CA ARG A 85 6.91 0.48 8.74
C ARG A 85 5.83 1.19 9.54
N ARG A 86 4.54 0.97 9.25
CA ARG A 86 3.45 1.56 10.04
C ARG A 86 3.51 1.16 11.51
N HIS A 87 4.00 -0.05 11.81
CA HIS A 87 4.23 -0.48 13.20
C HIS A 87 5.47 0.15 13.84
N GLN A 88 6.43 0.63 13.04
CA GLN A 88 7.68 1.26 13.52
C GLN A 88 7.55 2.78 13.64
N HIS A 89 6.59 3.36 12.93
CA HIS A 89 6.17 4.74 13.10
C HIS A 89 4.96 4.69 14.03
N GLN A 90 5.20 4.69 15.35
CA GLN A 90 4.18 5.16 16.27
C GLN A 90 3.71 6.50 15.68
N GLY A 91 2.41 6.62 15.41
CA GLY A 91 1.86 7.88 14.93
C GLY A 91 2.25 9.02 15.86
N PRO A 92 1.92 10.28 15.53
CA PRO A 92 1.97 11.32 16.57
C PRO A 92 1.29 10.80 17.83
N GLU A 93 1.84 11.12 19.01
CA GLU A 93 1.24 10.75 20.29
C GLU A 93 -0.27 10.97 20.23
N THR A 94 -1.04 10.02 20.74
CA THR A 94 -2.49 10.12 20.73
C THR A 94 -2.89 11.45 21.36
N LEU A 95 -3.53 12.33 20.59
CA LEU A 95 -3.98 13.64 21.07
C LEU A 95 -4.92 13.54 22.27
N LEU A 96 -5.52 12.35 22.48
CA LEU A 96 -6.41 12.03 23.57
C LEU A 96 -5.63 11.26 24.64
N SER A 97 -5.53 11.84 25.83
CA SER A 97 -5.13 11.13 27.05
C SER A 97 -6.13 10.01 27.38
N GLU A 98 -5.78 9.10 28.30
CA GLU A 98 -6.72 8.06 28.77
C GLU A 98 -8.04 8.66 29.31
N ILE A 99 -7.95 9.86 29.90
CA ILE A 99 -9.10 10.62 30.39
C ILE A 99 -9.95 11.12 29.22
N ASP A 100 -9.33 11.67 28.17
CA ASP A 100 -10.05 12.14 26.99
C ASP A 100 -10.70 10.98 26.21
N GLN A 101 -10.09 9.79 26.23
CA GLN A 101 -10.68 8.58 25.66
C GLN A 101 -11.91 8.12 26.43
N ALA A 102 -11.89 8.20 27.77
CA ALA A 102 -13.05 7.90 28.60
C ALA A 102 -14.20 8.90 28.35
N PHE A 103 -13.89 10.19 28.24
CA PHE A 103 -14.87 11.22 27.89
C PHE A 103 -15.43 11.03 26.48
N LEU A 104 -14.58 10.71 25.50
CA LEU A 104 -15.02 10.38 24.15
C LEU A 104 -15.94 9.15 24.16
N TRP A 105 -15.59 8.13 24.96
CA TRP A 105 -16.40 6.93 25.04
C TRP A 105 -17.77 7.19 25.65
N GLN A 106 -17.84 8.03 26.68
CA GLN A 106 -19.10 8.49 27.25
C GLN A 106 -19.91 9.34 26.24
N ALA A 107 -19.27 10.28 25.55
CA ALA A 107 -19.93 11.13 24.55
C ALA A 107 -20.48 10.33 23.35
N LEU A 108 -19.85 9.21 22.99
CA LEU A 108 -20.34 8.31 21.95
C LEU A 108 -21.57 7.48 22.38
N GLN A 109 -21.82 7.33 23.69
CA GLN A 109 -23.04 6.69 24.20
C GLN A 109 -24.23 7.65 24.24
N GLU A 110 -23.97 8.96 24.20
CA GLU A 110 -25.01 9.98 24.21
C GLU A 110 -25.46 10.30 22.77
N PRO A 111 -26.77 10.40 22.50
CA PRO A 111 -27.24 10.85 21.20
C PRO A 111 -26.76 12.29 20.96
N PRO A 112 -26.32 12.63 19.74
CA PRO A 112 -25.78 13.96 19.45
C PRO A 112 -26.83 15.03 19.70
N VAL A 113 -26.48 16.04 20.51
CA VAL A 113 -27.35 17.16 20.94
C VAL A 113 -28.01 17.89 19.78
N ASP A 114 -27.34 17.95 18.61
CA ASP A 114 -27.82 18.70 17.44
C ASP A 114 -28.59 17.83 16.42
N GLY A 115 -28.98 16.60 16.79
CA GLY A 115 -29.68 15.70 15.86
C GLY A 115 -28.80 15.25 14.68
N GLY A 116 -27.49 15.19 14.89
CA GLY A 116 -26.53 14.63 13.92
C GLY A 116 -26.92 13.20 13.56
N LEU A 117 -26.74 12.83 12.28
CA LEU A 117 -27.20 11.58 11.68
C LEU A 117 -26.84 10.36 12.54
N SER A 118 -27.80 9.88 13.34
CA SER A 118 -27.69 8.58 13.95
C SER A 118 -27.65 7.53 12.86
N PHE A 119 -26.73 6.57 13.01
CA PHE A 119 -26.53 5.43 12.14
C PHE A 119 -27.70 4.44 12.28
N SER A 120 -28.93 4.89 12.01
CA SER A 120 -30.17 4.16 12.16
C SER A 120 -31.14 4.43 11.01
N LEU A 121 -30.60 4.66 9.82
CA LEU A 121 -31.33 4.58 8.54
C LEU A 121 -30.51 3.76 7.52
N TRP A 122 -30.44 2.46 7.76
CA TRP A 122 -30.31 1.45 6.71
C TRP A 122 -31.38 0.41 7.00
N VAL A 123 -32.50 0.50 6.26
CA VAL A 123 -33.42 -0.62 6.05
C VAL A 123 -32.98 -1.32 4.76
#